data_AF-A0A8S3QVR0-F1
#
_entry.id   AF-A0A8S3QVR0-F1
#
_cell.length_a   1.000
_cell.length_b   1.000
_cell.length_c   1.000
_cell.angle_alpha   90.00
_cell.angle_beta   90.00
_cell.angle_gamma   90.00
#
_symmetry.space_group_name_H-M   'P 1'
#
loop_
_entity.id
_entity.type
_entity.pdbx_description
1 polymer ?
#
loop_
_entity_poly.entity_id
_entity_poly.type
_entity_poly.pdbx_seq_one_letter_code
_entity_poly.pdbx_strand_id
1 'polypeptide(L)'
;MTFPNRRKSVIVIGVIFVSMGLICLHLLGEVYKLENARERLERAVADIQGTDVAVGHPRHLSQASDQVELTGKTDEDLVIIYNRVPKTGSTSFAGIAYDLCFRNKFHVLHVNTTKNIHVLPLSDQEAYNETMRKPVGGYEEA
;
A
#
# COMPACT_ATOMS: atom_id res chain seq x y z
N MET A 1 7.73 65.29 9.02
CA MET A 1 8.47 65.57 7.76
C MET A 1 9.16 64.29 7.30
N THR A 2 8.66 63.66 6.23
CA THR A 2 9.42 62.87 5.24
C THR A 2 8.41 62.26 4.26
N PHE A 3 8.23 62.88 3.10
CA PHE A 3 7.48 62.29 1.99
C PHE A 3 8.31 61.15 1.40
N PRO A 4 7.90 59.88 1.46
CA PRO A 4 8.72 58.81 0.92
C PRO A 4 8.57 58.79 -0.60
N ASN A 5 9.69 58.98 -1.28
CA ASN A 5 9.96 58.76 -2.70
C ASN A 5 8.93 57.87 -3.45
N ARG A 6 7.85 58.47 -3.99
CA ARG A 6 6.87 57.78 -4.84
C ARG A 6 7.52 56.98 -5.98
N ARG A 7 8.63 57.49 -6.53
CA ARG A 7 9.41 56.81 -7.59
C ARG A 7 10.03 55.48 -7.11
N LYS A 8 10.50 55.41 -5.85
CA LYS A 8 11.08 54.19 -5.28
C LYS A 8 10.00 53.13 -5.03
N SER A 9 8.83 53.53 -4.55
CA SER A 9 7.70 52.61 -4.34
C SER A 9 7.19 51.98 -5.65
N VAL A 10 7.12 52.76 -6.74
CA VAL A 10 6.72 52.23 -8.07
C VAL A 10 7.73 51.21 -8.59
N ILE A 11 9.03 51.47 -8.40
CA ILE A 11 10.09 50.53 -8.80
C ILE A 11 10.00 49.22 -8.00
N VAL A 12 9.79 49.29 -6.68
CA VAL A 12 9.67 48.10 -5.82
C VAL A 12 8.47 47.24 -6.22
N ILE A 13 7.31 47.86 -6.47
CA ILE A 13 6.11 47.15 -6.93
C ILE A 13 6.37 46.46 -8.27
N GLY A 14 7.02 47.16 -9.21
CA GLY A 14 7.41 46.58 -10.50
C GLY A 14 8.30 45.35 -10.37
N VAL A 15 9.31 45.40 -9.48
CA VAL A 15 10.20 44.25 -9.22
C VAL A 15 9.44 43.06 -8.65
N ILE A 16 8.48 43.29 -7.75
CA ILE A 16 7.63 42.22 -7.19
C ILE A 16 6.81 41.55 -8.30
N PHE A 17 6.15 42.32 -9.16
CA PHE A 17 5.36 41.76 -10.26
C PHE A 17 6.20 40.96 -11.25
N VAL A 18 7.41 41.44 -11.59
CA VAL A 18 8.33 40.70 -12.46
C VAL A 18 8.79 39.39 -11.79
N SER A 19 9.14 39.44 -10.51
CA SER A 19 9.53 38.23 -9.76
C SER A 19 8.39 37.21 -9.67
N MET A 20 7.16 37.67 -9.45
CA MET A 20 5.96 36.83 -9.39
C MET A 20 5.68 36.20 -10.75
N GLY A 21 5.87 36.94 -11.85
CA GLY A 21 5.76 36.42 -13.21
C GLY A 21 6.78 35.31 -13.51
N LEU A 22 8.03 35.48 -13.10
CA LEU A 22 9.08 34.45 -13.26
C LEU A 22 8.79 33.19 -12.44
N ILE A 23 8.30 33.35 -11.21
CA ILE A 23 7.88 32.22 -10.37
C ILE A 23 6.69 31.50 -11.01
N CYS A 24 5.70 32.23 -11.52
CA CYS A 24 4.54 31.65 -12.19
C CYS A 24 4.95 30.86 -13.44
N LEU A 25 5.85 31.41 -14.28
CA LEU A 25 6.44 30.72 -15.42
C LEU A 25 7.15 29.42 -15.02
N HIS A 26 7.90 29.45 -13.91
CA HIS A 26 8.59 28.27 -13.41
C HIS A 26 7.61 27.19 -12.92
N LEU A 27 6.57 27.58 -12.16
CA LEU A 27 5.55 26.65 -11.68
C LEU A 27 4.76 26.02 -12.83
N LEU A 28 4.40 26.80 -13.85
CA LEU A 28 3.77 26.28 -15.07
C LEU A 28 4.67 25.28 -15.79
N GLY A 29 5.98 25.54 -15.85
CA GLY A 29 6.96 24.62 -16.39
C GLY A 29 7.07 23.31 -15.60
N GLU A 30 7.07 23.38 -14.27
CA GLU A 30 7.08 22.20 -13.40
C GLU A 30 5.79 21.36 -13.55
N VAL A 31 4.63 22.01 -13.65
CA VAL A 31 3.35 21.34 -13.92
C VAL A 31 3.39 20.60 -15.26
N TYR A 32 3.92 21.25 -16.30
CA TYR A 32 4.08 20.62 -17.62
C TYR A 32 5.04 19.41 -17.58
N LYS A 33 6.15 19.51 -16.85
CA LYS A 33 7.07 18.36 -16.66
C LYS A 33 6.39 17.21 -15.94
N LEU A 34 5.59 17.53 -14.91
CA LEU A 34 4.89 16.53 -14.11
C LEU A 34 3.83 15.79 -14.94
N GLU A 35 3.16 16.51 -15.85
CA GLU A 35 2.19 15.93 -16.79
C GLU A 35 2.87 14.98 -17.78
N ASN A 36 4.01 15.37 -18.37
CA ASN A 36 4.80 14.48 -19.23
C ASN A 36 5.36 13.25 -18.49
N ALA A 37 5.76 13.40 -17.23
CA ALA A 37 6.24 12.29 -16.40
C ALA A 37 5.11 11.30 -16.08
N ARG A 38 3.91 11.82 -15.78
CA ARG A 38 2.71 11.01 -15.56
C ARG A 38 2.33 10.23 -16.81
N GLU A 39 2.33 10.86 -17.98
CA GLU A 39 1.99 10.18 -19.23
C GLU A 39 2.98 9.06 -19.57
N ARG A 40 4.26 9.22 -19.20
CA ARG A 40 5.28 8.15 -19.32
C ARG A 40 5.02 7.00 -18.34
N LEU A 41 4.61 7.32 -17.12
CA LEU A 41 4.26 6.32 -16.11
C LEU A 41 3.01 5.54 -16.53
N GLU A 42 1.97 6.21 -17.02
CA GLU A 42 0.75 5.57 -17.50
C GLU A 42 1.02 4.64 -18.69
N ARG A 43 1.88 5.03 -19.64
CA ARG A 43 2.32 4.15 -20.73
C ARG A 43 3.09 2.92 -20.23
N ALA A 44 4.01 3.09 -19.29
CA ALA A 44 4.76 1.98 -18.72
C ALA A 44 3.85 0.99 -17.95
N VAL A 45 2.85 1.51 -17.22
CA VAL A 45 1.86 0.69 -16.52
C VAL A 45 0.98 -0.08 -17.52
N ALA A 46 0.54 0.55 -18.59
CA ALA A 46 -0.25 -0.10 -19.64
C ALA A 46 0.52 -1.21 -20.36
N ASP A 47 1.80 -1.00 -20.62
CA ASP A 47 2.69 -2.02 -21.21
C ASP A 47 2.86 -3.23 -20.28
N ILE A 48 3.16 -2.99 -19.00
CA ILE A 48 3.28 -4.05 -17.98
C ILE A 48 1.97 -4.85 -17.85
N GLN A 49 0.82 -4.18 -17.78
CA GLN A 49 -0.48 -4.85 -17.73
C GLN A 49 -0.79 -5.64 -19.01
N GLY A 50 -0.42 -5.12 -20.20
CA GLY A 50 -0.59 -5.83 -21.46
C GLY A 50 0.26 -7.10 -21.56
N THR A 51 1.48 -7.07 -21.03
CA THR A 51 2.36 -8.25 -20.98
C THR A 51 1.91 -9.32 -19.97
N ASP A 52 1.24 -8.94 -18.88
CA ASP A 52 0.71 -9.89 -17.89
C ASP A 52 -0.46 -10.74 -18.44
N VAL A 53 -1.24 -10.21 -19.39
CA VAL A 53 -2.36 -10.92 -20.02
C VAL A 53 -1.91 -12.02 -20.99
N ALA A 54 -0.69 -11.94 -21.54
CA ALA A 54 -0.17 -12.94 -22.49
C ALA A 54 0.60 -14.11 -21.82
N VAL A 55 0.99 -13.99 -20.55
CA VAL A 55 1.85 -14.98 -19.87
C VAL A 55 1.32 -15.47 -18.51
N GLY A 56 0.36 -14.80 -17.88
CA GLY A 56 -0.02 -15.09 -16.48
C GLY A 56 -1.45 -15.56 -16.27
N HIS A 57 -1.61 -16.74 -15.69
CA HIS A 57 -2.84 -17.20 -15.03
C HIS A 57 -3.41 -16.18 -14.02
N PRO A 58 -4.73 -16.20 -13.76
CA PRO A 58 -5.43 -15.19 -12.96
C PRO A 58 -5.10 -15.35 -11.47
N ARG A 59 -4.28 -14.45 -10.89
CA ARG A 59 -4.15 -14.35 -9.43
C ARG A 59 -3.94 -12.90 -8.94
N HIS A 60 -5.05 -12.32 -8.46
CA HIS A 60 -5.20 -11.94 -7.04
C HIS A 60 -4.86 -10.52 -6.53
N LEU A 61 -4.81 -9.45 -7.33
CA LEU A 61 -4.61 -8.12 -6.71
C LEU A 61 -5.43 -6.93 -7.25
N SER A 62 -6.20 -7.07 -8.33
CA SER A 62 -7.05 -5.98 -8.84
C SER A 62 -8.50 -6.04 -8.35
N GLN A 63 -8.83 -6.91 -7.41
CA GLN A 63 -10.19 -7.07 -6.88
C GLN A 63 -10.25 -6.68 -5.39
N ALA A 64 -9.64 -5.54 -5.03
CA ALA A 64 -9.70 -5.00 -3.67
C ALA A 64 -10.64 -3.78 -3.55
N SER A 65 -11.28 -3.33 -4.64
CA SER A 65 -12.12 -2.13 -4.58
C SER A 65 -13.47 -2.16 -5.29
N ASP A 66 -13.88 -3.24 -5.99
CA ASP A 66 -15.21 -3.20 -6.65
C ASP A 66 -15.95 -4.54 -6.88
N GLN A 67 -15.63 -5.58 -6.12
CA GLN A 67 -16.38 -6.85 -6.18
C GLN A 67 -16.47 -7.47 -4.78
N VAL A 68 -17.34 -6.94 -3.93
CA VAL A 68 -18.02 -7.79 -2.94
C VAL A 68 -19.09 -8.55 -3.72
N GLU A 69 -18.67 -9.44 -4.63
CA GLU A 69 -19.54 -10.49 -5.13
C GLU A 69 -19.40 -11.61 -4.12
N LEU A 70 -20.37 -11.64 -3.20
CA LEU A 70 -20.50 -12.60 -2.11
C LEU A 70 -20.86 -13.98 -2.70
N THR A 71 -19.95 -14.57 -3.47
CA THR A 71 -20.17 -15.88 -4.10
C THR A 71 -19.95 -16.98 -3.07
N GLY A 72 -20.94 -17.22 -2.21
CA GLY A 72 -21.24 -18.52 -1.59
C GLY A 72 -20.18 -19.24 -0.76
N LYS A 73 -19.00 -18.67 -0.53
CA LYS A 73 -18.00 -19.21 0.39
C LYS A 73 -18.38 -18.72 1.79
N THR A 74 -18.71 -19.66 2.67
CA THR A 74 -18.87 -19.37 4.10
C THR A 74 -17.59 -18.72 4.61
N ASP A 75 -17.72 -17.78 5.54
CA ASP A 75 -16.58 -17.06 6.17
C ASP A 75 -15.50 -18.01 6.73
N GLU A 76 -15.89 -19.26 7.02
CA GLU A 76 -15.04 -20.38 7.42
C GLU A 76 -13.89 -20.72 6.45
N ASP A 77 -13.99 -20.35 5.16
CA ASP A 77 -12.97 -20.59 4.14
C ASP A 77 -12.07 -19.36 3.87
N LEU A 78 -12.24 -18.27 4.61
CA LEU A 78 -11.49 -17.03 4.41
C LEU A 78 -10.07 -17.12 5.00
N VAL A 79 -9.05 -16.89 4.15
CA VAL A 79 -7.64 -16.85 4.57
C VAL A 79 -7.07 -15.46 4.32
N ILE A 80 -6.49 -14.86 5.37
CA ILE A 80 -5.87 -13.53 5.31
C ILE A 80 -4.35 -13.66 5.45
N ILE A 81 -3.59 -13.13 4.49
CA ILE A 81 -2.13 -13.09 4.54
C ILE A 81 -1.67 -11.67 4.89
N TYR A 82 -1.05 -11.51 6.06
CA TYR A 82 -0.50 -10.23 6.51
C TYR A 82 1.03 -10.22 6.42
N ASN A 83 1.54 -9.71 5.29
CA ASN A 83 2.98 -9.50 5.12
C ASN A 83 3.44 -8.29 5.93
N ARG A 84 3.96 -8.56 7.12
CA ARG A 84 4.36 -7.54 8.09
C ARG A 84 5.47 -6.63 7.55
N VAL A 85 5.28 -5.31 7.66
CA VAL A 85 6.33 -4.31 7.44
C VAL A 85 6.93 -3.90 8.80
N PRO A 86 8.26 -3.82 8.95
CA PRO A 86 8.88 -3.33 10.19
C PRO A 86 8.52 -1.87 10.47
N LYS A 87 8.43 -1.50 11.76
CA LYS A 87 8.24 -0.12 12.24
C LYS A 87 6.94 0.58 11.79
N THR A 88 5.95 -0.17 11.29
CA THR A 88 4.62 0.35 10.94
C THR A 88 3.54 0.01 11.97
N GLY A 89 3.92 -0.34 13.20
CA GLY A 89 2.97 -0.85 14.20
C GLY A 89 2.47 -2.27 13.90
N SER A 90 3.09 -2.99 12.95
CA SER A 90 2.70 -4.36 12.59
C SER A 90 2.72 -5.36 13.76
N THR A 91 3.56 -5.10 14.79
CA THR A 91 3.56 -5.90 16.02
C THR A 91 2.29 -5.68 16.83
N SER A 92 1.85 -4.41 16.95
CA SER A 92 0.62 -4.06 17.66
C SER A 92 -0.60 -4.64 16.96
N PHE A 93 -0.65 -4.55 15.62
CA PHE A 93 -1.72 -5.17 14.85
C PHE A 93 -1.76 -6.70 15.00
N ALA A 94 -0.61 -7.37 14.92
CA ALA A 94 -0.53 -8.82 15.15
C ALA A 94 -1.01 -9.20 16.56
N GLY A 95 -0.69 -8.40 17.58
CA GLY A 95 -1.20 -8.60 18.95
C GLY A 95 -2.73 -8.62 19.01
N ILE A 96 -3.38 -7.66 18.37
CA ILE A 96 -4.85 -7.62 18.29
C ILE A 96 -5.43 -8.88 17.63
N ALA A 97 -4.78 -9.38 16.56
CA ALA A 97 -5.22 -10.61 15.91
C ALA A 97 -5.15 -11.81 16.87
N TYR A 98 -4.08 -11.93 17.67
CA TYR A 98 -3.97 -12.97 18.70
C TYR A 98 -5.02 -12.84 19.80
N ASP A 99 -5.32 -11.62 20.25
CA ASP A 99 -6.33 -11.41 21.31
C ASP A 99 -7.75 -11.76 20.85
N LEU A 100 -8.03 -11.62 19.55
CA LEU A 100 -9.35 -11.83 18.97
C LEU A 100 -9.56 -13.23 18.40
N CYS A 101 -8.50 -14.00 18.16
CA CYS A 101 -8.57 -15.28 17.44
C CYS A 101 -9.50 -16.29 18.13
N PHE A 102 -9.43 -16.36 19.47
CA PHE A 102 -10.27 -17.27 20.25
C PHE A 102 -11.75 -16.86 20.23
N ARG A 103 -12.05 -15.58 20.48
CA ARG A 103 -13.43 -15.08 20.54
C ARG A 103 -14.14 -15.20 19.19
N ASN A 104 -13.41 -14.95 18.12
CA ASN A 104 -13.95 -14.90 16.77
C ASN A 104 -13.71 -16.21 15.99
N LYS A 105 -13.18 -17.25 16.66
CA LYS A 105 -12.99 -18.60 16.11
C LYS A 105 -12.19 -18.63 14.80
N PHE A 106 -11.11 -17.85 14.71
CA PHE A 106 -10.15 -17.95 13.61
C PHE A 106 -8.76 -18.31 14.13
N HIS A 107 -7.90 -18.81 13.24
CA HIS A 107 -6.54 -19.18 13.57
C HIS A 107 -5.54 -18.08 13.18
N VAL A 108 -4.54 -17.83 14.03
CA VAL A 108 -3.43 -16.92 13.74
C VAL A 108 -2.13 -17.70 13.74
N LEU A 109 -1.38 -17.58 12.65
CA LEU A 109 -0.12 -18.27 12.47
C LEU A 109 0.95 -17.27 12.07
N HIS A 110 2.06 -17.29 12.80
CA HIS A 110 3.22 -16.45 12.49
C HIS A 110 4.23 -17.26 11.69
N VAL A 111 4.42 -16.89 10.43
CA VAL A 111 5.43 -17.50 9.56
C VAL A 111 6.71 -16.70 9.65
N ASN A 112 7.80 -17.35 10.02
CA ASN A 112 9.14 -16.76 10.01
C ASN A 112 9.95 -17.38 8.87
N THR A 113 10.34 -16.59 7.87
CA THR A 113 11.24 -17.03 6.81
C THR A 113 12.69 -16.74 7.22
N THR A 114 13.35 -17.70 7.86
CA THR A 114 14.80 -17.59 8.09
C THR A 114 15.57 -17.82 6.78
N LYS A 115 16.73 -17.17 6.65
CA LYS A 115 17.70 -17.36 5.53
C LYS A 115 17.20 -17.01 4.11
N ASN A 116 16.28 -16.05 3.96
CA ASN A 116 15.84 -15.60 2.63
C ASN A 116 15.22 -16.72 1.76
N ILE A 117 14.70 -17.77 2.40
CA ILE A 117 14.05 -18.87 1.71
C ILE A 117 12.68 -18.35 1.26
N HIS A 118 12.51 -18.16 -0.05
CA HIS A 118 11.28 -17.68 -0.67
C HIS A 118 10.16 -18.73 -0.70
N VAL A 119 10.47 -19.97 -0.32
CA VAL A 119 9.56 -21.11 -0.34
C VAL A 119 9.60 -21.82 1.02
N LEU A 120 8.46 -21.85 1.69
CA LEU A 120 8.30 -22.61 2.93
C LEU A 120 8.43 -24.12 2.65
N PRO A 121 9.29 -24.88 3.36
CA PRO A 121 9.44 -26.31 3.14
C PRO A 121 8.14 -27.07 3.44
N LEU A 122 7.93 -28.21 2.76
CA LEU A 122 6.71 -29.01 2.87
C LEU A 122 6.41 -29.47 4.31
N SER A 123 7.45 -29.74 5.10
CA SER A 123 7.30 -30.11 6.52
C SER A 123 6.61 -29.01 7.33
N ASP A 124 6.94 -27.75 7.07
CA ASP A 124 6.37 -26.61 7.78
C ASP A 124 4.95 -26.35 7.28
N GLN A 125 4.71 -26.54 5.98
CA GLN A 125 3.35 -26.49 5.39
C GLN A 125 2.42 -27.53 6.03
N GLU A 126 2.89 -28.76 6.24
CA GLU A 126 2.13 -29.82 6.88
C GLU A 126 1.82 -29.49 8.35
N ALA A 127 2.81 -29.00 9.10
CA ALA A 127 2.61 -28.57 10.49
C ALA A 127 1.58 -27.42 10.60
N TYR A 128 1.60 -26.49 9.66
CA TYR A 128 0.59 -25.42 9.58
C TYR A 128 -0.79 -25.96 9.25
N ASN A 129 -0.91 -26.86 8.28
CA ASN A 129 -2.18 -27.51 7.94
C ASN A 129 -2.76 -28.29 9.13
N GLU A 130 -1.92 -28.99 9.89
CA GLU A 130 -2.38 -29.69 11.09
C GLU A 130 -2.90 -28.71 12.15
N THR A 131 -2.21 -27.59 12.35
CA THR A 131 -2.63 -26.55 13.31
C THR A 131 -3.98 -25.94 12.92
N MET A 132 -4.19 -25.67 11.63
CA MET A 132 -5.45 -25.15 11.09
C MET A 132 -6.61 -26.15 11.18
N ARG A 133 -6.33 -27.45 11.29
CA ARG A 133 -7.37 -28.49 11.41
C ARG A 133 -7.89 -28.67 12.84
N LYS A 134 -7.15 -28.19 13.84
CA LYS A 134 -7.54 -28.31 15.26
C LYS A 134 -8.61 -27.26 15.60
N PRO A 135 -9.57 -27.55 16.50
CA PRO A 135 -10.54 -26.54 16.92
C PRO A 135 -9.84 -25.39 17.67
N VAL A 136 -10.27 -24.15 17.40
CA VAL A 136 -9.66 -22.90 17.92
C VAL A 136 -9.65 -22.79 19.46
N GLY A 137 -10.33 -23.68 20.19
CA GLY A 137 -10.44 -23.65 21.66
C GLY A 137 -9.75 -24.77 22.45
N GLY A 138 -8.93 -25.62 21.81
CA GLY A 138 -8.31 -26.78 22.46
C GLY A 138 -7.03 -26.51 23.26
N TYR A 139 -6.71 -25.26 23.58
CA TYR A 139 -5.40 -24.87 24.15
C TYR A 139 -5.45 -24.47 25.64
N GLU A 140 -6.59 -24.65 26.32
CA GLU A 140 -6.79 -24.25 27.73
C GLU A 140 -6.44 -25.37 28.75
N GLU A 141 -5.89 -26.51 28.31
CA GLU A 141 -5.35 -27.56 29.18
C GLU A 141 -3.90 -27.91 28.80
N ALA A 142 -2.94 -27.13 29.31
CA ALA A 142 -1.54 -27.53 29.52
C ALA A 142 -0.84 -26.58 30.51
#